data_AF-A0A7H8HZA1-F1
#
_entry.id   AF-A0A7H8HZA1-F1
#
_cell.length_a   1.000
_cell.length_b   1.000
_cell.length_c   1.000
_cell.angle_alpha   90.00
_cell.angle_beta   90.00
_cell.angle_gamma   90.00
#
_symmetry.space_group_name_H-M   'P 1'
#
loop_
_entity.id
_entity.type
_entity.pdbx_description
1 polymer ?
#
loop_
_entity_poly.entity_id
_entity_poly.type
_entity_poly.pdbx_seq_one_letter_code
_entity_poly.pdbx_strand_id
1 'polypeptide(L)'
;MSVPKLESFVGDVRIRVTDTGGRPVFVGIGRTDAVERYLAATEYTTAGNRTHLGGAPSAPPGDAGVWIASASGAGTQTVAWPVSTGQWTAVVMNADSSRGISVRAEAGATAPGLGWVALALLVSGLVVLAGGVVLIAVAAHRASQRPAVAEPSTVDV
;
A
#
# COMPACT_ATOMS: atom_id res chain seq x y z
N MET A 1 21.10 19.82 13.14
CA MET A 1 20.93 19.18 11.82
C MET A 1 20.44 17.77 12.07
N SER A 2 19.11 17.60 12.13
CA SER A 2 18.50 16.31 12.48
C SER A 2 18.42 15.43 11.25
N VAL A 3 19.13 14.31 11.28
CA VAL A 3 18.88 13.22 10.34
C VAL A 3 17.48 12.66 10.63
N PRO A 4 16.55 12.65 9.65
CA PRO A 4 15.24 12.07 9.85
C PRO A 4 15.38 10.56 10.08
N LYS A 5 14.76 10.07 11.16
CA LYS A 5 14.66 8.64 11.48
C LYS A 5 14.02 7.90 10.30
N LEU A 6 14.74 6.94 9.74
CA LEU A 6 14.31 6.00 8.70
C LEU A 6 13.20 5.02 9.16
N GLU A 7 12.52 5.28 10.27
CA GLU A 7 11.58 4.33 10.89
C GLU A 7 10.14 4.42 10.38
N SER A 8 9.85 5.27 9.39
CA SER A 8 8.49 5.50 8.89
C SER A 8 8.33 5.24 7.39
N PHE A 9 8.83 4.10 6.91
CA PHE A 9 8.59 3.67 5.52
C PHE A 9 7.19 3.08 5.28
N VAL A 10 6.44 2.77 6.35
CA VAL A 10 5.03 2.36 6.26
C VAL A 10 4.20 3.46 6.91
N GLY A 11 3.36 4.14 6.14
CA GLY A 11 2.46 5.16 6.68
C GLY A 11 1.27 4.55 7.42
N ASP A 12 0.34 5.40 7.84
CA ASP A 12 -0.88 4.95 8.53
C ASP A 12 -1.72 4.07 7.61
N VAL A 13 -2.14 2.91 8.11
CA VAL A 13 -3.19 2.12 7.48
C VAL A 13 -4.52 2.57 8.07
N ARG A 14 -5.48 2.79 7.18
CA ARG A 14 -6.84 3.18 7.50
C ARG A 14 -7.78 2.11 6.98
N ILE A 15 -8.56 1.54 7.88
CA ILE A 15 -9.69 0.67 7.52
C ILE A 15 -10.98 1.44 7.79
N ARG A 16 -11.82 1.51 6.78
CA ARG A 16 -13.16 2.07 6.83
C ARG A 16 -14.16 0.95 6.62
N VAL A 17 -15.03 0.74 7.58
CA VAL A 17 -16.11 -0.25 7.51
C VAL A 17 -17.43 0.50 7.51
N THR A 18 -18.26 0.26 6.51
CA THR A 18 -19.62 0.79 6.44
C THR A 18 -20.60 -0.35 6.62
N ASP A 19 -21.43 -0.26 7.66
CA ASP A 19 -22.59 -1.14 7.81
C ASP A 19 -23.57 -0.96 6.65
N THR A 20 -23.97 -2.07 6.05
CA THR A 20 -25.03 -2.11 5.02
C THR A 20 -26.21 -2.97 5.46
N GLY A 21 -26.15 -3.56 6.67
CA GLY A 21 -27.16 -4.46 7.23
C GLY A 21 -28.06 -3.82 8.29
N GLY A 22 -27.81 -2.57 8.69
CA GLY A 22 -28.56 -1.86 9.73
C GLY A 22 -28.19 -2.29 11.16
N ARG A 23 -27.01 -2.89 11.36
CA ARG A 23 -26.56 -3.41 12.66
C ARG A 23 -25.26 -2.72 13.12
N PRO A 24 -25.05 -2.52 14.42
CA PRO A 24 -23.77 -2.04 14.91
C PRO A 24 -22.64 -3.01 14.58
N VAL A 25 -21.58 -2.47 13.96
CA VAL A 25 -20.41 -3.24 13.54
C VAL A 25 -19.24 -2.95 14.45
N PHE A 26 -18.42 -3.97 14.65
CA PHE A 26 -17.14 -3.90 15.32
C PHE A 26 -16.02 -4.10 14.30
N VAL A 27 -15.01 -3.25 14.35
CA VAL A 27 -13.76 -3.41 13.62
C VAL A 27 -12.61 -3.34 14.62
N GLY A 28 -11.77 -4.38 14.61
CA GLY A 28 -10.63 -4.51 15.51
C GLY A 28 -9.39 -4.93 14.77
N ILE A 29 -8.23 -4.45 15.24
CA ILE A 29 -6.93 -4.74 14.66
C ILE A 29 -6.02 -5.20 15.78
N GLY A 30 -5.45 -6.39 15.60
CA GLY A 30 -4.54 -6.99 16.55
C GLY A 30 -3.39 -7.66 15.82
N ARG A 31 -2.41 -8.12 16.60
CA ARG A 31 -1.36 -8.98 16.05
C ARG A 31 -1.96 -10.31 15.61
N THR A 32 -1.47 -10.85 14.51
CA THR A 32 -2.00 -12.09 13.92
C THR A 32 -2.02 -13.24 14.93
N ASP A 33 -0.98 -13.41 15.75
CA ASP A 33 -0.88 -14.45 16.78
C ASP A 33 -1.95 -14.36 17.88
N ALA A 34 -2.35 -13.13 18.24
CA ALA A 34 -3.38 -12.90 19.25
C ALA A 34 -4.79 -13.07 18.65
N VAL A 35 -4.99 -12.59 17.44
CA VAL A 35 -6.26 -12.68 16.71
C VAL A 35 -6.58 -14.13 16.34
N GLU A 36 -5.61 -14.89 15.86
CA GLU A 36 -5.80 -16.30 15.52
C GLU A 36 -6.20 -17.14 16.74
N ARG A 37 -5.60 -16.87 17.92
CA ARG A 37 -6.00 -17.53 19.17
C ARG A 37 -7.44 -17.21 19.57
N TYR A 38 -7.87 -15.96 19.39
CA TYR A 38 -9.25 -15.55 19.64
C TYR A 38 -10.23 -16.21 18.65
N LEU A 39 -9.84 -16.32 17.39
CA LEU A 39 -10.66 -16.90 16.32
C LEU A 39 -10.58 -18.43 16.22
N ALA A 40 -9.67 -19.10 16.96
CA ALA A 40 -9.40 -20.53 16.81
C ALA A 40 -10.63 -21.45 16.96
N ALA A 41 -11.61 -21.03 17.77
CA ALA A 41 -12.87 -21.76 17.97
C ALA A 41 -14.08 -21.11 17.26
N THR A 42 -13.85 -20.03 16.51
CA THR A 42 -14.91 -19.18 15.95
C THR A 42 -15.09 -19.45 14.46
N GLU A 43 -16.33 -19.42 13.97
CA GLU A 43 -16.59 -19.41 12.54
C GLU A 43 -16.23 -18.04 11.94
N TYR A 44 -15.26 -18.00 11.03
CA TYR A 44 -14.86 -16.75 10.36
C TYR A 44 -14.56 -16.98 8.88
N THR A 45 -14.77 -15.93 8.08
CA THR A 45 -14.48 -15.94 6.65
C THR A 45 -13.33 -14.98 6.36
N THR A 46 -12.29 -15.49 5.71
CA THR A 46 -11.18 -14.67 5.24
C THR A 46 -11.57 -13.97 3.94
N ALA A 47 -11.11 -12.72 3.76
CA ALA A 47 -11.23 -12.00 2.49
C ALA A 47 -10.66 -12.86 1.35
N GLY A 48 -11.51 -13.27 0.40
CA GLY A 48 -11.19 -14.34 -0.57
C GLY A 48 -12.07 -15.60 -0.47
N ASN A 49 -13.13 -15.56 0.34
CA ASN A 49 -14.19 -16.56 0.43
C ASN A 49 -13.78 -17.91 1.04
N ARG A 50 -12.72 -17.92 1.88
CA ARG A 50 -12.36 -19.11 2.68
C ARG A 50 -13.05 -19.05 4.03
N THR A 51 -14.03 -19.92 4.23
CA THR A 51 -14.77 -20.08 5.48
C THR A 51 -14.08 -21.09 6.37
N HIS A 52 -13.80 -20.71 7.61
CA HIS A 52 -13.34 -21.58 8.67
C HIS A 52 -14.55 -21.96 9.53
N LEU A 53 -14.81 -23.27 9.63
CA LEU A 53 -15.92 -23.78 10.43
C LEU A 53 -15.59 -23.66 11.92
N GLY A 54 -16.54 -23.19 12.72
CA GLY A 54 -16.38 -22.99 14.16
C GLY A 54 -17.69 -22.63 14.85
N GLY A 55 -17.59 -22.24 16.12
CA GLY A 55 -18.70 -21.76 16.94
C GLY A 55 -18.82 -20.24 16.95
N ALA A 56 -19.61 -19.71 17.90
CA ALA A 56 -19.58 -18.29 18.21
C ALA A 56 -18.29 -17.95 18.99
N PRO A 57 -17.80 -16.69 18.90
CA PRO A 57 -16.71 -16.24 19.75
C PRO A 57 -17.03 -16.46 21.24
N SER A 58 -16.01 -16.81 22.03
CA SER A 58 -16.16 -17.05 23.48
C SER A 58 -16.48 -15.79 24.28
N ALA A 59 -16.19 -14.61 23.75
CA ALA A 59 -16.48 -13.31 24.33
C ALA A 59 -16.83 -12.31 23.22
N PRO A 60 -17.59 -11.23 23.53
CA PRO A 60 -17.79 -10.14 22.59
C PRO A 60 -16.45 -9.55 22.13
N PRO A 61 -16.34 -9.10 20.87
CA PRO A 61 -15.11 -8.53 20.36
C PRO A 61 -14.57 -7.37 21.19
N GLY A 62 -15.44 -6.51 21.72
CA GLY A 62 -15.03 -5.36 22.53
C GLY A 62 -14.23 -5.75 23.78
N ASP A 63 -14.46 -6.95 24.31
CA ASP A 63 -13.91 -7.42 25.58
C ASP A 63 -12.73 -8.39 25.38
N ALA A 64 -12.37 -8.72 24.14
CA ALA A 64 -11.36 -9.72 23.84
C ALA A 64 -9.93 -9.33 24.25
N GLY A 65 -9.64 -8.04 24.48
CA GLY A 65 -8.33 -7.55 24.92
C GLY A 65 -7.17 -7.79 23.94
N VAL A 66 -7.43 -8.35 22.76
CA VAL A 66 -6.43 -8.66 21.72
C VAL A 66 -6.18 -7.50 20.75
N TRP A 67 -7.03 -6.48 20.78
CA TRP A 67 -7.01 -5.37 19.85
C TRP A 67 -6.10 -4.25 20.34
N ILE A 68 -5.28 -3.76 19.42
CA ILE A 68 -4.44 -2.59 19.64
C ILE A 68 -5.18 -1.32 19.18
N ALA A 69 -6.07 -1.47 18.20
CA ALA A 69 -7.01 -0.44 17.80
C ALA A 69 -8.36 -1.08 17.47
N SER A 70 -9.45 -0.48 17.96
CA SER A 70 -10.81 -0.96 17.69
C SER A 70 -11.80 0.18 17.67
N ALA A 71 -12.87 0.02 16.88
CA ALA A 71 -14.03 0.89 16.89
C ALA A 71 -15.31 0.06 16.77
N SER A 72 -16.36 0.50 17.44
CA SER A 72 -17.68 -0.15 17.41
C SER A 72 -18.79 0.88 17.34
N GLY A 73 -19.77 0.67 16.47
CA GLY A 73 -20.93 1.55 16.38
C GLY A 73 -21.78 1.30 15.15
N ALA A 74 -22.91 2.02 15.08
CA ALA A 74 -23.76 2.03 13.89
C ALA A 74 -23.13 2.89 12.77
N GLY A 75 -23.45 2.57 11.52
CA GLY A 75 -22.99 3.34 10.35
C GLY A 75 -21.52 3.09 9.99
N THR A 76 -20.82 4.14 9.54
CA THR A 76 -19.43 4.02 9.08
C THR A 76 -18.43 4.17 10.22
N GLN A 77 -17.70 3.09 10.51
CA GLN A 77 -16.61 3.06 11.47
C GLN A 77 -15.27 3.17 10.75
N THR A 78 -14.33 3.95 11.31
CA THR A 78 -12.98 4.11 10.74
C THR A 78 -11.96 3.89 11.83
N VAL A 79 -10.98 3.02 11.54
CA VAL A 79 -9.84 2.78 12.41
C VAL A 79 -8.58 3.12 11.62
N ALA A 80 -7.73 3.96 12.20
CA ALA A 80 -6.42 4.30 11.65
C ALA A 80 -5.35 3.93 12.68
N TRP A 81 -4.29 3.26 12.22
CA TRP A 81 -3.18 2.87 13.08
C TRP A 81 -1.84 2.95 12.34
N PRO A 82 -0.76 3.31 13.05
CA PRO A 82 0.59 3.23 12.50
C PRO A 82 1.01 1.77 12.43
N VAL A 83 1.26 1.25 11.22
CA VAL A 83 1.74 -0.12 11.05
C VAL A 83 3.20 -0.19 11.47
N SER A 84 3.47 -0.91 12.55
CA SER A 84 4.82 -1.30 12.93
C SER A 84 5.21 -2.64 12.28
N THR A 85 6.50 -2.93 12.24
CA THR A 85 7.03 -4.19 11.68
C THR A 85 6.36 -5.40 12.34
N GLY A 86 5.69 -6.24 11.54
CA GLY A 86 4.97 -7.42 12.05
C GLY A 86 3.86 -7.89 11.12
N GLN A 87 3.18 -8.97 11.52
CA GLN A 87 1.95 -9.45 10.88
C GLN A 87 0.74 -8.95 11.67
N TRP A 88 -0.22 -8.36 10.95
CA TRP A 88 -1.39 -7.71 11.52
C TRP A 88 -2.64 -8.27 10.89
N THR A 89 -3.64 -8.58 11.73
CA THR A 89 -4.93 -9.07 11.26
C THR A 89 -6.01 -8.09 11.68
N ALA A 90 -6.78 -7.63 10.70
CA ALA A 90 -8.00 -6.86 10.92
C ALA A 90 -9.20 -7.80 10.90
N VAL A 91 -10.12 -7.61 11.84
CA VAL A 91 -11.34 -8.39 11.97
C VAL A 91 -12.52 -7.45 12.00
N VAL A 92 -13.55 -7.81 11.24
CA VAL A 92 -14.82 -7.11 11.19
C VAL A 92 -15.91 -8.10 11.56
N MET A 93 -16.73 -7.76 12.55
CA MET A 93 -17.83 -8.60 13.02
C MET A 93 -18.99 -7.75 13.53
N ASN A 94 -20.17 -8.33 13.73
CA ASN A 94 -21.25 -7.63 14.38
C ASN A 94 -20.88 -7.39 15.85
N ALA A 95 -21.22 -6.22 16.41
CA ALA A 95 -20.87 -5.88 17.79
C ALA A 95 -21.51 -6.82 18.82
N ASP A 96 -22.64 -7.43 18.47
CA ASP A 96 -23.38 -8.42 19.27
C ASP A 96 -22.92 -9.87 19.05
N SER A 97 -21.88 -10.10 18.24
CA SER A 97 -21.38 -11.43 17.84
C SER A 97 -22.41 -12.31 17.11
N SER A 98 -23.47 -11.72 16.55
CA SER A 98 -24.47 -12.46 15.76
C SER A 98 -23.91 -12.92 14.40
N ARG A 99 -24.44 -14.04 13.90
CA ARG A 99 -24.07 -14.62 12.60
C ARG A 99 -24.59 -13.78 11.44
N GLY A 100 -23.81 -13.73 10.35
CA GLY A 100 -24.16 -13.01 9.13
C GLY A 100 -23.85 -11.52 9.26
N ILE A 101 -22.87 -11.05 8.49
CA ILE A 101 -22.46 -9.64 8.47
C ILE A 101 -22.56 -9.09 7.05
N SER A 102 -23.24 -7.96 6.92
CA SER A 102 -23.37 -7.20 5.68
C SER A 102 -22.63 -5.88 5.86
N VAL A 103 -21.39 -5.84 5.38
CA VAL A 103 -20.52 -4.66 5.48
C VAL A 103 -19.77 -4.41 4.20
N ARG A 104 -19.48 -3.14 3.95
CA ARG A 104 -18.49 -2.71 2.97
C ARG A 104 -17.22 -2.30 3.72
N ALA A 105 -16.14 -3.08 3.53
CA ALA A 105 -14.83 -2.77 4.11
C ALA A 105 -13.90 -2.21 3.03
N GLU A 106 -13.26 -1.08 3.35
CA GLU A 106 -12.29 -0.41 2.50
C GLU A 106 -10.99 -0.26 3.30
N ALA A 107 -9.88 -0.77 2.75
CA ALA A 107 -8.55 -0.65 3.35
C ALA A 107 -7.68 0.26 2.48
N GLY A 108 -7.09 1.28 3.09
CA GLY A 108 -6.14 2.18 2.45
C GLY A 108 -4.86 2.29 3.26
N ALA A 109 -3.72 2.37 2.57
CA ALA A 109 -2.42 2.60 3.19
C ALA A 109 -1.82 3.90 2.66
N THR A 110 -1.28 4.73 3.56
CA THR A 110 -0.50 5.89 3.16
C THR A 110 0.93 5.47 2.86
N ALA A 111 1.45 5.77 1.68
CA ALA A 111 2.84 5.48 1.29
C ALA A 111 3.64 6.79 1.17
N PRO A 112 4.14 7.38 2.27
CA PRO A 112 4.82 8.67 2.25
C PRO A 112 6.10 8.68 1.40
N GLY A 113 6.73 7.51 1.20
CA GLY A 113 7.91 7.35 0.34
C GLY A 113 7.63 7.38 -1.17
N LEU A 114 6.37 7.25 -1.60
CA LEU A 114 6.02 7.17 -3.02
C LEU A 114 6.40 8.45 -3.77
N GLY A 115 6.28 9.61 -3.12
CA GLY A 115 6.69 10.89 -3.71
C GLY A 115 8.18 10.97 -4.01
N TRP A 116 9.03 10.48 -3.10
CA TRP A 116 10.49 10.45 -3.31
C TRP A 116 10.90 9.46 -4.39
N VAL A 117 10.26 8.29 -4.46
CA VAL A 117 10.49 7.31 -5.53
C VAL A 117 10.08 7.88 -6.88
N ALA A 118 8.92 8.53 -6.97
CA ALA A 118 8.47 9.19 -8.19
C ALA A 118 9.45 10.29 -8.62
N LEU A 119 9.92 11.11 -7.69
CA LEU A 119 10.92 12.15 -7.97
C LEU A 119 12.25 11.55 -8.47
N ALA A 120 12.75 10.50 -7.82
CA ALA A 120 13.99 9.83 -8.23
C ALA A 120 13.86 9.24 -9.65
N LEU A 121 12.72 8.60 -9.96
CA LEU A 121 12.43 8.09 -11.30
C LEU A 121 12.38 9.22 -12.34
N LEU A 122 11.70 10.32 -12.05
CA LEU A 122 11.63 11.48 -12.96
C LEU A 122 13.01 12.09 -13.22
N VAL A 123 13.81 12.30 -12.18
CA VAL A 123 15.16 12.85 -12.31
C VAL A 123 16.05 11.89 -13.10
N SER A 124 16.00 10.59 -12.80
CA SER A 124 16.77 9.58 -13.53
C SER A 124 16.41 9.52 -15.01
N GLY A 125 15.11 9.56 -15.34
CA GLY A 125 14.62 9.63 -16.71
C GLY A 125 15.12 10.86 -17.44
N LEU A 126 15.12 12.03 -16.80
CA LEU A 126 15.62 13.26 -17.39
C LEU A 126 17.12 13.19 -17.69
N VAL A 127 17.92 12.59 -16.80
CA VAL A 127 19.37 12.41 -17.01
C VAL A 127 19.64 11.48 -18.19
N VAL A 128 18.93 10.35 -18.27
CA VAL A 128 19.07 9.41 -19.40
C VAL A 128 18.67 10.08 -20.72
N LEU A 129 17.58 10.84 -20.71
CA LEU A 129 17.09 11.55 -21.89
C LEU A 129 18.08 12.63 -22.35
N ALA A 130 18.61 13.43 -21.42
CA ALA A 130 19.65 14.41 -21.72
C ALA A 130 20.92 13.74 -22.26
N GLY A 131 21.36 12.64 -21.67
CA GLY A 131 22.48 11.85 -22.16
C GLY A 131 22.26 11.34 -23.59
N GLY A 132 21.07 10.82 -23.88
CA GLY A 132 20.68 10.40 -25.23
C GLY A 132 20.73 11.55 -26.24
N VAL A 133 20.19 12.71 -25.90
CA VAL A 133 20.24 13.92 -26.75
C VAL A 133 21.68 14.34 -27.02
N VAL A 134 22.55 14.34 -26.01
CA VAL A 134 23.97 14.67 -26.17
C VAL A 134 24.67 13.67 -27.09
N LEU A 135 24.43 12.36 -26.92
CA LEU A 135 25.00 11.33 -27.79
C LEU A 135 24.57 11.50 -29.25
N ILE A 136 23.28 11.77 -29.48
CA ILE A 136 22.74 12.04 -30.82
C ILE A 136 23.37 13.30 -31.42
N ALA A 137 23.47 14.38 -30.66
CA ALA A 137 24.06 15.63 -31.12
C ALA A 137 25.54 15.48 -31.48
N VAL A 138 26.32 14.78 -30.64
CA VAL A 138 27.74 14.49 -30.90
C VAL A 138 27.90 13.61 -32.15
N ALA A 139 27.07 12.58 -32.31
CA ALA A 139 27.10 11.72 -33.49
C ALA A 139 26.78 12.50 -34.77
N ALA A 140 25.74 13.34 -34.74
CA ALA A 140 25.37 14.20 -35.85
C ALA A 140 26.49 15.19 -36.19
N HIS A 141 27.09 15.83 -35.19
CA HIS A 141 28.17 16.80 -35.41
C HIS A 141 29.42 16.15 -36.02
N ARG A 142 29.80 14.94 -35.56
CA ARG A 142 30.91 14.18 -36.16
C ARG A 142 30.62 13.75 -37.60
N ALA A 143 29.37 13.44 -37.94
CA ALA A 143 28.99 13.11 -39.30
C ALA A 143 29.08 14.32 -40.24
N SER A 144 28.67 15.51 -39.77
CA SER A 144 28.80 16.76 -40.51
C SER A 144 30.25 17.23 -40.69
N GLN A 145 31.14 16.84 -39.77
CA GLN A 145 32.57 17.16 -39.82
C GLN A 145 33.39 16.18 -40.66
N ARG A 146 32.81 15.17 -41.32
CA ARG A 146 33.52 14.48 -42.40
C ARG A 146 33.52 15.44 -43.61
N PRO A 147 34.64 16.13 -43.91
CA PRO A 147 34.72 16.86 -45.17
C PRO A 147 34.45 15.87 -46.30
N ALA A 148 33.59 16.28 -47.23
CA ALA A 148 33.57 15.69 -48.56
C ALA A 148 35.03 15.59 -48.99
N VAL A 149 35.49 14.37 -49.29
CA VAL A 149 36.78 14.17 -49.96
C VAL A 149 36.79 15.19 -51.08
N ALA A 150 37.68 16.18 -50.96
CA ALA A 150 37.87 17.18 -51.98
C ALA A 150 38.25 16.37 -53.22
N GLU A 151 37.29 16.22 -54.13
CA GLU A 151 37.54 15.69 -55.45
C GLU A 151 38.62 16.60 -56.03
N PRO A 152 39.85 16.09 -56.27
CA PRO A 152 40.95 16.91 -56.71
C PRO A 152 40.54 17.55 -58.02
N SER A 153 40.18 18.83 -57.91
CA SER A 153 39.81 19.65 -59.03
C SER A 153 41.10 20.01 -59.74
N THR A 154 41.25 19.41 -60.93
CA THR A 154 41.98 19.96 -62.08
C THR A 154 43.51 19.79 -61.94
N VAL A 155 44.27 19.45 -62.99
CA VAL A 155 44.66 20.37 -64.06
C VAL A 155 45.03 19.62 -65.36
N ASP A 156 44.46 20.19 -66.42
CA ASP A 156 44.67 20.11 -67.87
C ASP A 156 46.16 20.16 -68.33
N VAL A 157 46.52 19.41 -69.39
CA VAL A 157 47.29 19.77 -70.62
C VAL A 157 47.58 18.49 -71.42
#